data_AF-A0A1H6DCL8-F1
#
_entry.id   AF-A0A1H6DCL8-F1
#
_cell.length_a   1.000
_cell.length_b   1.000
_cell.length_c   1.000
_cell.angle_alpha   90.00
_cell.angle_beta   90.00
_cell.angle_gamma   90.00
#
_symmetry.space_group_name_H-M   'P 1'
#
loop_
_entity.id
_entity.type
_entity.pdbx_description
1 polymer ?
#
loop_
_entity_poly.entity_id
_entity_poly.type
_entity_poly.pdbx_seq_one_letter_code
_entity_poly.pdbx_strand_id
1 'polypeptide(L)'
;MGNTRAWPVLRTTDLGEALDLAERLLAVASWYDPAGCYLDAWAYTHDALDRLVGAFPEAKVEPWLEDAGEFVASVSLGVKSVVEARDALVAWADITRCYVLWHNLKWPALPELGLEYEEYKYAELQIASNSHDIYCTEWTAEHTVFVHGRPGDEARPAWLAAQVGAGIVGPPEFGW
;
A
#
# COMPACT_ATOMS: atom_id res chain seq x y z
N MET A 1 -13.75 7.04 14.25
CA MET A 1 -13.53 6.67 12.83
C MET A 1 -13.31 5.16 12.81
N GLY A 2 -13.79 4.45 11.79
CA GLY A 2 -13.67 3.00 11.73
C GLY A 2 -12.64 2.65 10.67
N ASN A 3 -11.86 1.62 10.94
CA ASN A 3 -10.78 1.22 10.05
C ASN A 3 -11.29 0.76 8.69
N THR A 4 -10.44 0.85 7.67
CA THR A 4 -10.72 0.28 6.34
C THR A 4 -10.75 -1.25 6.38
N ARG A 5 -11.24 -1.86 5.30
CA ARG A 5 -10.96 -3.26 4.96
C ARG A 5 -10.12 -3.26 3.71
N ALA A 6 -9.06 -4.07 3.69
CA ALA A 6 -8.12 -4.16 2.59
C ALA A 6 -8.30 -5.49 1.87
N TRP A 7 -8.71 -5.47 0.60
CA TRP A 7 -8.86 -6.68 -0.21
C TRP A 7 -7.65 -6.87 -1.11
N PRO A 8 -6.95 -8.03 -1.03
CA PRO A 8 -5.85 -8.31 -1.94
C PRO A 8 -6.41 -8.55 -3.35
N VAL A 9 -5.95 -7.76 -4.32
CA VAL A 9 -6.41 -7.83 -5.72
C VAL A 9 -5.33 -8.37 -6.67
N LEU A 10 -4.11 -8.54 -6.19
CA LEU A 10 -3.01 -9.19 -6.89
C LEU A 10 -2.00 -9.73 -5.88
N ARG A 11 -1.45 -10.91 -6.20
CA ARG A 11 -0.20 -11.43 -5.62
C ARG A 11 0.72 -11.81 -6.77
N THR A 12 1.96 -11.32 -6.73
CA THR A 12 2.93 -11.55 -7.80
C THR A 12 4.35 -11.50 -7.25
N THR A 13 5.27 -12.25 -7.84
CA THR A 13 6.70 -12.13 -7.56
C THR A 13 7.36 -10.99 -8.35
N ASP A 14 6.62 -10.31 -9.22
CA ASP A 14 7.10 -9.19 -10.02
C ASP A 14 6.59 -7.86 -9.43
N LEU A 15 7.47 -7.13 -8.75
CA LEU A 15 7.14 -5.82 -8.19
C LEU A 15 6.72 -4.81 -9.27
N GLY A 16 7.26 -4.93 -10.48
CA GLY A 16 6.87 -4.10 -11.62
C GLY A 16 5.41 -4.32 -12.01
N GLU A 17 4.94 -5.57 -12.01
CA GLU A 17 3.53 -5.89 -12.26
C GLU A 17 2.62 -5.31 -11.18
N ALA A 18 3.03 -5.38 -9.90
CA ALA A 18 2.28 -4.79 -8.79
C ALA A 18 2.16 -3.26 -8.92
N LEU A 19 3.26 -2.59 -9.28
CA LEU A 19 3.29 -1.15 -9.53
C LEU A 19 2.43 -0.75 -10.72
N ASP A 20 2.55 -1.47 -11.85
CA ASP A 20 1.74 -1.22 -13.05
C ASP A 20 0.24 -1.39 -12.77
N LEU A 21 -0.13 -2.39 -11.96
CA LEU A 21 -1.52 -2.57 -11.53
C LEU A 21 -1.99 -1.39 -10.65
N ALA A 22 -1.18 -0.97 -9.69
CA ALA A 22 -1.50 0.16 -8.82
C ALA A 22 -1.69 1.46 -9.61
N GLU A 23 -0.84 1.73 -10.60
CA GLU A 23 -0.99 2.89 -11.49
C GLU A 23 -2.32 2.86 -12.25
N ARG A 24 -2.69 1.69 -12.79
CA ARG A 24 -4.00 1.52 -13.44
C ARG A 24 -5.15 1.72 -12.46
N LEU A 25 -5.05 1.26 -11.22
CA LEU A 25 -6.08 1.45 -10.19
C LEU A 25 -6.22 2.92 -9.78
N LEU A 26 -5.13 3.64 -9.61
CA LEU A 26 -5.15 5.10 -9.34
C LEU A 26 -5.82 5.86 -10.49
N ALA A 27 -5.66 5.42 -11.74
CA ALA A 27 -6.33 6.01 -12.89
C ALA A 27 -7.86 5.77 -12.92
N VAL A 28 -8.37 4.79 -12.16
CA VAL A 28 -9.81 4.54 -12.01
C VAL A 28 -10.44 5.44 -10.94
N ALA A 29 -9.63 5.98 -10.01
CA ALA A 29 -10.11 6.91 -8.99
C ALA A 29 -10.78 8.14 -9.65
N SER A 30 -11.92 8.59 -9.13
CA SER A 30 -12.58 9.80 -9.64
C SER A 30 -11.80 11.06 -9.30
N TRP A 31 -10.96 10.98 -8.27
CA TRP A 31 -10.01 12.01 -7.86
C TRP A 31 -8.89 11.36 -7.04
N TYR A 32 -7.65 11.84 -7.19
CA TYR A 32 -6.57 11.52 -6.27
C TYR A 32 -5.53 12.64 -6.25
N ASP A 33 -4.89 12.82 -5.10
CA ASP A 33 -3.73 13.68 -4.92
C ASP A 33 -2.46 12.82 -4.80
N PRO A 34 -1.53 12.88 -5.77
CA PRO A 34 -0.29 12.10 -5.73
C PRO A 34 0.58 12.36 -4.49
N ALA A 35 0.42 13.51 -3.82
CA ALA A 35 1.17 13.85 -2.60
C ALA A 35 0.57 13.29 -1.31
N GLY A 36 -0.64 12.73 -1.36
CA GLY A 36 -1.24 11.99 -0.25
C GLY A 36 -0.82 10.53 -0.26
N CYS A 37 0.49 10.32 -0.24
CA CYS A 37 1.13 9.02 -0.33
C CYS A 37 2.36 8.97 0.59
N TYR A 38 2.54 7.84 1.26
CA TYR A 38 3.74 7.58 2.02
C TYR A 38 4.21 6.13 1.84
N LEU A 39 5.50 5.94 1.98
CA LEU A 39 6.14 4.64 2.16
C LEU A 39 6.52 4.45 3.62
N ASP A 40 6.42 3.21 4.06
CA ASP A 40 6.90 2.78 5.36
C ASP A 40 7.70 1.48 5.23
N ALA A 41 8.75 1.39 6.03
CA ALA A 41 9.59 0.21 6.14
C ALA A 41 10.01 -0.04 7.59
N TRP A 42 10.26 -1.30 7.91
CA TRP A 42 10.86 -1.69 9.19
C TRP A 42 12.32 -2.06 8.98
N ALA A 43 13.21 -1.35 9.67
CA ALA A 43 14.64 -1.62 9.66
C ALA A 43 14.97 -2.65 10.74
N TYR A 44 15.11 -3.92 10.35
CA TYR A 44 15.41 -5.02 11.28
C TYR A 44 16.87 -5.00 11.79
N THR A 45 17.75 -4.29 11.10
CA THR A 45 19.17 -4.14 11.45
C THR A 45 19.61 -2.69 11.26
N HIS A 46 20.72 -2.31 11.91
CA HIS A 46 21.35 -1.01 11.68
C HIS A 46 21.85 -0.86 10.24
N ASP A 47 22.33 -1.94 9.60
CA ASP A 47 22.70 -1.93 8.18
C ASP A 47 21.50 -1.61 7.28
N ALA A 48 20.35 -2.24 7.54
CA ALA A 48 19.12 -1.93 6.81
C ALA A 48 18.70 -0.47 7.03
N LEU A 49 18.79 0.03 8.26
CA LEU A 49 18.50 1.44 8.57
C LEU A 49 19.42 2.39 7.79
N ASP A 50 20.73 2.16 7.82
CA ASP A 50 21.72 2.98 7.11
C ASP A 50 21.48 2.95 5.59
N ARG A 51 21.10 1.80 5.04
CA ARG A 51 20.76 1.66 3.61
C ARG A 51 19.47 2.38 3.25
N LEU A 52 18.42 2.31 4.08
CA LEU A 52 17.15 3.01 3.83
C LEU A 52 17.32 4.53 3.84
N VAL A 53 18.00 5.07 4.86
CA VAL A 53 18.29 6.50 5.00
C VAL A 53 19.30 6.95 3.94
N GLY A 54 20.27 6.11 3.60
CA GLY A 54 21.22 6.38 2.53
C GLY A 54 20.57 6.47 1.15
N ALA A 55 19.52 5.69 0.90
CA ALA A 55 18.74 5.76 -0.33
C ALA A 55 17.87 7.01 -0.39
N PHE A 56 17.24 7.40 0.73
CA PHE A 56 16.36 8.57 0.84
C PHE A 56 16.65 9.36 2.12
N PRO A 57 17.57 10.35 2.07
CA PRO A 57 17.99 11.13 3.24
C PRO A 57 16.88 11.96 3.91
N GLU A 58 15.79 12.22 3.20
CA GLU A 58 14.59 12.91 3.68
C GLU A 58 13.63 12.01 4.46
N ALA A 59 13.88 10.70 4.49
CA ALA A 59 13.09 9.75 5.26
C ALA A 59 13.15 10.07 6.76
N LYS A 60 12.00 9.97 7.41
CA LYS A 60 11.89 10.13 8.86
C LYS A 60 12.18 8.80 9.52
N VAL A 61 13.02 8.85 10.54
CA VAL A 61 13.37 7.68 11.35
C VAL A 61 12.73 7.82 12.71
N GLU A 62 11.90 6.85 13.07
CA GLU A 62 11.32 6.73 14.39
C GLU A 62 11.97 5.51 15.09
N PRO A 63 12.90 5.75 16.04
CA PRO A 63 13.56 4.66 16.74
C PRO A 63 12.55 3.94 17.63
N TRP A 64 12.58 2.61 17.60
CA TRP A 64 11.71 1.81 18.44
C TRP A 64 12.35 1.67 19.82
N LEU A 65 11.82 2.39 20.82
CA LEU A 65 12.36 2.39 22.18
C LEU A 65 11.82 1.20 23.00
N GLU A 66 12.68 0.18 23.10
CA GLU A 66 12.82 -0.89 24.10
C GLU A 66 11.64 -1.86 24.38
N ASP A 67 12.04 -3.15 24.47
CA ASP A 67 11.37 -4.33 25.06
C ASP A 67 10.68 -5.41 24.18
N ALA A 68 10.68 -5.34 22.84
CA ALA A 68 10.15 -6.45 22.00
C ALA A 68 11.06 -6.96 20.85
N GLY A 69 12.19 -6.30 20.55
CA GLY A 69 13.29 -6.91 19.80
C GLY A 69 13.04 -7.30 18.34
N GLU A 70 11.97 -6.84 17.70
CA GLU A 70 11.65 -7.27 16.34
C GLU A 70 12.31 -6.41 15.26
N PHE A 71 12.48 -5.10 15.47
CA PHE A 71 13.20 -4.21 14.55
C PHE A 71 13.83 -3.02 15.28
N VAL A 72 14.80 -2.35 14.65
CA VAL A 72 15.59 -1.23 15.21
C VAL A 72 14.84 0.11 15.10
N ALA A 73 14.18 0.36 13.97
CA ALA A 73 13.43 1.59 13.73
C ALA A 73 12.36 1.38 12.65
N SER A 74 11.29 2.19 12.70
CA SER A 74 10.44 2.42 11.54
C SER A 74 11.00 3.60 10.74
N VAL A 75 10.92 3.48 9.42
CA VAL A 75 11.38 4.50 8.48
C VAL A 75 10.23 4.86 7.56
N SER A 76 9.84 6.14 7.55
CA SER A 76 8.72 6.67 6.77
C SER A 76 9.21 7.70 5.74
N LEU A 77 8.69 7.62 4.52
CA LEU A 77 9.02 8.55 3.44
C LEU A 77 7.73 9.09 2.83
N GLY A 78 7.54 10.42 2.89
CA GLY A 78 6.45 11.08 2.17
C GLY A 78 6.84 11.26 0.71
N VAL A 79 6.07 10.70 -0.22
CA VAL A 79 6.32 10.78 -1.66
C VAL A 79 5.28 11.66 -2.34
N LYS A 80 5.68 12.35 -3.42
CA LYS A 80 4.87 13.40 -4.06
C LYS A 80 4.32 13.00 -5.42
N SER A 81 4.72 11.84 -5.93
CA SER A 81 4.29 11.34 -7.22
C SER A 81 4.34 9.81 -7.29
N VAL A 82 3.63 9.26 -8.27
CA VAL A 82 3.67 7.83 -8.59
C VAL A 82 5.08 7.38 -8.98
N VAL A 83 5.83 8.22 -9.71
CA VAL A 83 7.20 7.91 -10.13
C VAL A 83 8.12 7.81 -8.91
N GLU A 84 8.03 8.77 -7.98
CA GLU A 84 8.81 8.76 -6.74
C GLU A 84 8.43 7.57 -5.84
N ALA A 85 7.14 7.25 -5.75
CA ALA A 85 6.65 6.07 -5.05
C ALA A 85 7.22 4.77 -5.63
N ARG A 86 7.26 4.65 -6.96
CA ARG A 86 7.87 3.52 -7.67
C ARG A 86 9.36 3.39 -7.36
N ASP A 87 10.11 4.47 -7.52
CA ASP A 87 11.56 4.47 -7.31
C ASP A 87 11.90 4.12 -5.85
N ALA A 88 11.16 4.69 -4.89
CA ALA A 88 11.35 4.40 -3.48
C ALA A 88 10.98 2.96 -3.10
N LEU A 89 9.85 2.46 -3.62
CA LEU A 89 9.41 1.10 -3.29
C LEU A 89 10.38 0.05 -3.82
N VAL A 90 10.87 0.23 -5.05
CA VAL A 90 11.89 -0.67 -5.64
C VAL A 90 13.16 -0.66 -4.80
N ALA A 91 13.69 0.54 -4.48
CA ALA A 91 14.91 0.65 -3.70
C ALA A 91 14.77 0.07 -2.28
N TRP A 92 13.63 0.27 -1.62
CA TRP A 92 13.41 -0.24 -0.27
C TRP A 92 13.11 -1.73 -0.22
N ALA A 93 12.39 -2.28 -1.21
CA ALA A 93 12.11 -3.72 -1.30
C ALA A 93 13.39 -4.57 -1.44
N ASP A 94 14.45 -4.01 -2.03
CA ASP A 94 15.79 -4.63 -2.11
C ASP A 94 16.55 -4.64 -0.75
N ILE A 95 16.04 -3.93 0.25
CA ILE A 95 16.65 -3.79 1.58
C ILE A 95 15.85 -4.57 2.61
N THR A 96 14.54 -4.32 2.67
CA THR A 96 13.63 -4.88 3.67
C THR A 96 12.20 -4.89 3.14
N ARG A 97 11.30 -5.51 3.90
CA ARG A 97 9.86 -5.43 3.65
C ARG A 97 9.37 -4.02 3.92
N CYS A 98 8.56 -3.50 3.01
CA CYS A 98 8.02 -2.16 3.06
C CYS A 98 6.65 -2.13 2.40
N TYR A 99 5.93 -1.03 2.54
CA TYR A 99 4.73 -0.78 1.77
C TYR A 99 4.67 0.67 1.31
N VAL A 100 3.88 0.89 0.26
CA VAL A 100 3.43 2.22 -0.15
C VAL A 100 1.92 2.28 0.00
N LEU A 101 1.41 3.39 0.54
CA LEU A 101 -0.01 3.64 0.72
C LEU A 101 -0.40 5.00 0.11
N TRP A 102 -1.31 4.96 -0.86
CA TRP A 102 -2.03 6.16 -1.32
C TRP A 102 -3.35 6.25 -0.55
N HIS A 103 -3.58 7.37 0.13
CA HIS A 103 -4.72 7.53 1.05
C HIS A 103 -5.50 8.84 0.84
N ASN A 104 -5.09 9.68 -0.12
CA ASN A 104 -5.81 10.89 -0.49
C ASN A 104 -6.43 10.74 -1.88
N LEU A 105 -7.45 9.89 -1.95
CA LEU A 105 -8.15 9.58 -3.20
C LEU A 105 -9.64 9.32 -2.98
N LYS A 106 -10.39 9.27 -4.08
CA LYS A 106 -11.79 8.93 -4.10
C LYS A 106 -12.05 7.80 -5.07
N TRP A 107 -12.68 6.75 -4.57
CA TRP A 107 -13.26 5.75 -5.45
C TRP A 107 -14.54 6.29 -6.08
N PRO A 108 -14.78 6.00 -7.37
CA PRO A 108 -15.95 6.50 -8.08
C PRO A 108 -17.27 6.03 -7.44
N ALA A 109 -18.34 6.77 -7.68
CA ALA A 109 -19.70 6.28 -7.42
C ALA A 109 -20.01 5.14 -8.40
N LEU A 110 -20.70 4.10 -7.93
CA LEU A 110 -21.13 2.94 -8.72
C LEU A 110 -22.66 2.74 -8.56
N PRO A 111 -23.49 3.60 -9.17
CA PRO A 111 -24.95 3.51 -9.05
C PRO A 111 -25.51 2.14 -9.47
N GLU A 112 -24.87 1.49 -10.44
CA GLU A 112 -25.23 0.14 -10.90
C GLU A 112 -25.08 -0.94 -9.84
N LEU A 113 -24.28 -0.68 -8.79
CA LEU A 113 -24.11 -1.54 -7.62
C LEU A 113 -24.86 -1.02 -6.38
N GLY A 114 -25.68 0.02 -6.53
CA GLY A 114 -26.35 0.71 -5.42
C GLY A 114 -25.41 1.56 -4.56
N LEU A 115 -24.22 1.87 -5.06
CA LEU A 115 -23.21 2.68 -4.37
C LEU A 115 -23.23 4.10 -4.93
N GLU A 116 -24.23 4.88 -4.54
CA GLU A 116 -24.59 6.15 -5.18
C GLU A 116 -23.56 7.28 -5.02
N TYR A 117 -22.63 7.15 -4.07
CA TYR A 117 -21.66 8.19 -3.73
C TYR A 117 -20.23 7.75 -3.97
N GLU A 118 -19.38 8.72 -4.30
CA GLU A 118 -17.94 8.55 -4.23
C GLU A 118 -17.53 8.18 -2.81
N GLU A 119 -16.55 7.29 -2.68
CA GLU A 119 -15.99 6.92 -1.37
C GLU A 119 -14.65 7.62 -1.21
N TYR A 120 -14.57 8.50 -0.22
CA TYR A 120 -13.33 9.17 0.19
C TYR A 120 -12.80 8.60 1.50
N LYS A 121 -13.70 8.27 2.44
CA LYS A 121 -13.34 7.99 3.83
C LYS A 121 -12.58 6.67 3.98
N TYR A 122 -12.88 5.71 3.13
CA TYR A 122 -12.29 4.38 3.17
C TYR A 122 -11.47 4.06 1.91
N ALA A 123 -11.13 5.08 1.12
CA ALA A 123 -10.46 4.91 -0.15
C ALA A 123 -8.95 5.01 0.03
N GLU A 124 -8.28 3.86 -0.03
CA GLU A 124 -6.84 3.76 0.00
C GLU A 124 -6.40 2.66 -0.98
N LEU A 125 -5.18 2.77 -1.49
CA LEU A 125 -4.53 1.77 -2.32
C LEU A 125 -3.18 1.47 -1.70
N GLN A 126 -2.85 0.19 -1.55
CA GLN A 126 -1.59 -0.22 -0.94
C GLN A 126 -0.86 -1.23 -1.83
N ILE A 127 0.47 -1.14 -1.86
CA ILE A 127 1.32 -2.26 -2.25
C ILE A 127 2.17 -2.65 -1.05
N ALA A 128 2.07 -3.90 -0.61
CA ALA A 128 2.94 -4.49 0.39
C ALA A 128 4.04 -5.30 -0.33
N SER A 129 5.30 -4.95 -0.12
CA SER A 129 6.43 -5.64 -0.73
C SER A 129 6.83 -6.86 0.12
N ASN A 130 7.06 -8.00 -0.56
CA ASN A 130 7.49 -9.23 0.10
C ASN A 130 6.60 -9.64 1.28
N SER A 131 5.29 -9.41 1.13
CA SER A 131 4.28 -9.62 2.16
C SER A 131 2.94 -10.03 1.55
N HIS A 132 2.21 -10.87 2.29
CA HIS A 132 0.80 -11.17 2.05
C HIS A 132 -0.16 -10.36 2.90
N ASP A 133 0.35 -9.62 3.89
CA ASP A 133 -0.41 -8.80 4.83
C ASP A 133 -0.06 -7.31 4.72
N ILE A 134 -0.99 -6.45 5.14
CA ILE A 134 -0.83 -5.00 5.01
C ILE A 134 0.23 -4.38 5.95
N TYR A 135 0.70 -5.13 6.94
CA TYR A 135 1.67 -4.68 7.94
C TYR A 135 3.06 -5.29 7.71
N CYS A 136 3.26 -5.95 6.57
CA CYS A 136 4.47 -6.70 6.22
C CYS A 136 5.08 -7.54 7.36
N THR A 137 4.24 -8.17 8.16
CA THR A 137 4.66 -8.90 9.37
C THR A 137 5.48 -10.14 9.05
N GLU A 138 5.17 -10.82 7.95
CA GLU A 138 5.85 -12.04 7.51
C GLU A 138 6.48 -11.85 6.12
N TRP A 139 7.63 -12.50 5.90
CA TRP A 139 8.30 -12.44 4.60
C TRP A 139 7.73 -13.46 3.62
N THR A 140 7.53 -13.03 2.38
CA THR A 140 7.23 -13.89 1.24
C THR A 140 7.93 -13.39 -0.03
N ALA A 141 8.08 -14.26 -1.02
CA ALA A 141 8.61 -13.88 -2.33
C ALA A 141 7.63 -13.01 -3.13
N GLU A 142 6.35 -12.96 -2.74
CA GLU A 142 5.32 -12.22 -3.47
C GLU A 142 5.09 -10.82 -2.88
N HIS A 143 4.69 -9.89 -3.74
CA HIS A 143 4.17 -8.57 -3.41
C HIS A 143 2.64 -8.61 -3.55
N THR A 144 1.93 -7.89 -2.69
CA THR A 144 0.47 -7.87 -2.69
C THR A 144 -0.05 -6.46 -2.92
N VAL A 145 -0.98 -6.31 -3.86
CA VAL A 145 -1.72 -5.06 -4.06
C VAL A 145 -3.05 -5.16 -3.33
N PHE A 146 -3.37 -4.18 -2.50
CA PHE A 146 -4.64 -4.11 -1.78
C PHE A 146 -5.45 -2.90 -2.18
N VAL A 147 -6.74 -3.11 -2.41
CA VAL A 147 -7.72 -2.04 -2.51
C VAL A 147 -8.44 -1.93 -1.19
N HIS A 148 -8.39 -0.74 -0.58
CA HIS A 148 -9.07 -0.48 0.67
C HIS A 148 -10.47 0.07 0.41
N GLY A 149 -11.40 -0.33 1.25
CA GLY A 149 -12.80 0.03 1.15
C GLY A 149 -13.53 -0.02 2.48
N ARG A 150 -14.81 0.32 2.43
CA ARG A 150 -15.68 0.35 3.61
C ARG A 150 -15.89 -1.08 4.14
N PRO A 151 -15.84 -1.31 5.46
CA PRO A 151 -16.18 -2.61 6.02
C PRO A 151 -17.56 -3.10 5.57
N GLY A 152 -17.61 -4.30 5.00
CA GLY A 152 -18.82 -4.91 4.44
C GLY A 152 -19.13 -4.54 2.98
N ASP A 153 -18.32 -3.70 2.33
CA ASP A 153 -18.43 -3.36 0.91
C ASP A 153 -17.32 -4.04 0.10
N GLU A 154 -17.51 -5.30 -0.24
CA GLU A 154 -16.63 -6.04 -1.17
C GLU A 154 -16.93 -5.69 -2.64
N ALA A 155 -18.14 -5.21 -2.94
CA ALA A 155 -18.59 -4.94 -4.29
C ALA A 155 -17.74 -3.87 -4.98
N ARG A 156 -17.37 -2.80 -4.27
CA ARG A 156 -16.52 -1.74 -4.80
C ARG A 156 -15.07 -2.21 -5.08
N PRO A 157 -14.32 -2.81 -4.13
CA PRO A 157 -13.01 -3.39 -4.41
C PRO A 157 -13.01 -4.39 -5.57
N ALA A 158 -14.01 -5.28 -5.63
CA ALA A 158 -14.14 -6.25 -6.72
C ALA A 158 -14.35 -5.56 -8.07
N TRP A 159 -15.21 -4.53 -8.12
CA TRP A 159 -15.44 -3.74 -9.33
C TRP A 159 -14.18 -3.00 -9.77
N LEU A 160 -13.45 -2.38 -8.84
CA LEU A 160 -12.19 -1.67 -9.10
C LEU A 160 -11.13 -2.60 -9.68
N ALA A 161 -10.95 -3.78 -9.08
CA ALA A 161 -10.03 -4.80 -9.58
C ALA A 161 -10.40 -5.23 -11.00
N ALA A 162 -11.70 -5.45 -11.28
CA ALA A 162 -12.16 -5.84 -12.59
C ALA A 162 -11.89 -4.79 -13.68
N GLN A 163 -11.89 -3.49 -13.35
CA GLN A 163 -11.56 -2.42 -14.32
C GLN A 163 -10.13 -2.53 -14.87
N VAL A 164 -9.23 -3.14 -14.11
CA VAL A 164 -7.81 -3.26 -14.44
C VAL A 164 -7.40 -4.70 -14.77
N GLY A 165 -8.37 -5.57 -15.04
CA GLY A 165 -8.16 -6.98 -15.40
C GLY A 165 -7.72 -7.87 -14.23
N ALA A 166 -7.92 -7.43 -12.99
CA ALA A 166 -7.61 -8.16 -11.78
C ALA A 166 -8.87 -8.65 -11.06
N GLY A 167 -8.69 -9.32 -9.93
CA GLY A 167 -9.78 -9.80 -9.07
C GLY A 167 -9.31 -10.04 -7.65
N ILE A 168 -10.23 -10.20 -6.71
CA ILE A 168 -9.87 -10.48 -5.31
C ILE A 168 -9.23 -11.88 -5.21
N VAL A 169 -8.03 -11.96 -4.66
CA VAL A 169 -7.21 -13.18 -4.59
C VAL A 169 -7.10 -13.79 -3.19
N GLY A 170 -7.80 -13.23 -2.21
CA GLY A 170 -7.74 -13.68 -0.82
C GLY A 170 -8.75 -12.99 0.10
N PRO A 171 -8.83 -13.40 1.37
CA PRO A 171 -9.72 -12.76 2.35
C PRO A 171 -9.30 -11.31 2.62
N PRO A 172 -10.23 -10.42 3.02
CA PRO A 172 -9.89 -9.06 3.39
C PRO A 172 -9.19 -8.99 4.75
N GLU A 173 -8.32 -8.00 4.88
CA GLU A 173 -7.62 -7.67 6.13
C GLU A 173 -8.26 -6.47 6.84
N PHE A 174 -7.93 -6.31 8.12
CA PHE A 174 -8.28 -5.09 8.86
C PHE A 174 -7.30 -3.99 8.47
N GLY A 175 -7.78 -2.91 7.87
CA GLY A 175 -6.97 -1.78 7.44
C GLY A 175 -6.68 -0.76 8.54
N TRP A 176 -6.22 0.41 8.12
CA TRP A 176 -5.85 1.56 8.94
C TRP A 176 -7.05 2.26 9.56
#